data_AF-A0A662VYL9-F1
#
_entry.id   AF-A0A662VYL9-F1
#
_cell.length_a   1.000
_cell.length_b   1.000
_cell.length_c   1.000
_cell.angle_alpha   90.00
_cell.angle_beta   90.00
_cell.angle_gamma   90.00
#
_symmetry.space_group_name_H-M   'P 1'
#
loop_
_entity.id
_entity.type
_entity.pdbx_description
1 polymer ?
#
loop_
_entity_poly.entity_id
_entity_poly.type
_entity_poly.pdbx_seq_one_letter_code
_entity_poly.pdbx_strand_id
1 'polypeptide(L)'
;MERMRKSSIFLFLILIFSLVQTANAVTITFSDLDLVGAKKILIYNQSGGFIGEFNTTDTVNLNNTDSYIIVFKPSVQEAYFKDPLGRMTEFAKANLPVIMVFMGYIAFVVGMVIIVSRAIK
;
A
#
# COMPACT_ATOMS: atom_id res chain seq x y z
N MET A 1 -6.73 -37.31 53.40
CA MET A 1 -5.80 -36.89 52.33
C MET A 1 -6.42 -36.90 50.93
N GLU A 2 -7.35 -37.80 50.62
CA GLU A 2 -7.97 -37.90 49.27
C GLU A 2 -8.78 -36.65 48.84
N ARG A 3 -9.52 -36.00 49.76
CA ARG A 3 -10.28 -34.77 49.46
C ARG A 3 -9.39 -33.58 49.06
N MET A 4 -8.23 -33.43 49.69
CA MET A 4 -7.27 -32.37 49.35
C MET A 4 -6.62 -32.62 47.99
N ARG A 5 -6.35 -33.89 47.64
CA ARG A 5 -5.82 -34.26 46.32
C ARG A 5 -6.82 -33.98 45.20
N LYS A 6 -8.11 -34.28 45.41
CA LYS A 6 -9.18 -33.99 44.46
C LYS A 6 -9.39 -32.48 44.26
N SER A 7 -9.30 -31.70 45.34
CA SER A 7 -9.40 -30.23 45.29
C SER A 7 -8.21 -29.57 44.57
N SER A 8 -6.99 -30.08 44.78
CA SER A 8 -5.80 -29.62 44.06
C SER A 8 -5.86 -29.90 42.55
N ILE A 9 -6.33 -31.09 42.16
CA ILE A 9 -6.50 -31.45 40.75
C ILE A 9 -7.57 -30.57 40.08
N PHE A 10 -8.67 -30.30 40.80
CA PHE A 10 -9.73 -29.42 40.30
C PHE A 10 -9.25 -27.98 40.11
N LEU A 11 -8.47 -27.45 41.07
CA LEU A 11 -7.86 -26.13 40.96
C LEU A 11 -6.87 -26.05 39.78
N PHE A 12 -6.08 -27.11 39.57
CA PHE A 12 -5.12 -27.18 38.47
C PHE A 12 -5.83 -27.23 37.10
N LEU A 13 -6.94 -27.96 37.00
CA LEU A 13 -7.80 -27.97 35.81
C LEU A 13 -8.39 -26.60 35.50
N ILE A 14 -8.90 -25.89 36.51
CA ILE A 14 -9.41 -24.51 36.34
C ILE A 14 -8.31 -23.57 35.85
N LEU A 15 -7.09 -23.71 36.39
CA LEU A 15 -5.95 -22.91 35.98
C LEU A 15 -5.58 -23.15 34.51
N ILE A 16 -5.57 -24.41 34.05
CA ILE A 16 -5.32 -24.76 32.64
C ILE A 16 -6.40 -24.17 31.73
N PHE A 17 -7.67 -24.27 32.12
CA PHE A 17 -8.77 -23.71 31.32
C PHE A 17 -8.74 -22.18 31.27
N SER A 18 -8.24 -21.50 32.31
CA SER A 18 -8.09 -20.04 32.32
C SER A 18 -6.97 -19.52 31.40
N LEU A 19 -6.06 -20.39 30.97
CA LEU A 19 -4.97 -20.03 30.04
C LEU A 19 -5.38 -20.11 28.57
N VAL A 20 -6.58 -20.62 28.27
CA VAL A 20 -7.08 -20.69 26.89
C VAL A 20 -7.61 -19.32 26.50
N GLN A 21 -6.71 -18.44 26.07
CA GLN A 21 -7.08 -17.16 25.48
C GLN A 21 -7.64 -17.44 24.07
N THR A 22 -8.91 -17.13 23.87
CA THR A 22 -9.52 -17.15 22.53
C THR A 22 -8.90 -16.02 21.70
N ALA A 23 -8.03 -16.38 20.77
CA ALA A 23 -7.52 -15.45 19.77
C ALA A 23 -8.68 -15.01 18.86
N ASN A 24 -9.23 -13.83 19.12
CA ASN A 24 -10.25 -13.23 18.28
C ASN A 24 -9.56 -12.63 17.06
N ALA A 25 -9.63 -13.32 15.92
CA ALA A 25 -9.20 -12.77 14.64
C ALA A 25 -10.27 -11.81 14.11
N VAL A 26 -9.87 -10.59 13.75
CA VAL A 26 -10.69 -9.60 13.06
C VAL A 26 -10.34 -9.65 11.58
N THR A 27 -11.37 -9.84 10.77
CA THR A 27 -11.29 -9.80 9.32
C THR A 27 -11.48 -8.36 8.85
N ILE A 28 -10.46 -7.77 8.24
CA ILE A 28 -10.53 -6.44 7.63
C ILE A 28 -10.47 -6.61 6.12
N THR A 29 -11.47 -6.05 5.43
CA THR A 29 -11.50 -5.96 3.97
C THR A 29 -11.22 -4.51 3.56
N PHE A 30 -10.24 -4.31 2.68
CA PHE A 30 -9.82 -2.98 2.25
C PHE A 30 -10.63 -2.43 1.06
N SER A 31 -11.67 -3.14 0.62
CA SER A 31 -12.53 -2.74 -0.49
C SER A 31 -13.41 -1.54 -0.17
N ASP A 32 -13.75 -1.36 1.11
CA ASP A 32 -14.67 -0.31 1.57
C ASP A 32 -13.95 1.02 1.82
N LEU A 33 -12.61 1.01 1.84
CA LEU A 33 -11.83 2.24 1.84
C LEU A 33 -11.71 2.69 0.39
N ASP A 34 -12.42 3.77 0.03
CA ASP A 34 -12.36 4.46 -1.27
C ASP A 34 -10.99 5.14 -1.49
N LEU A 35 -9.94 4.32 -1.48
CA LEU A 35 -8.56 4.71 -1.71
C LEU A 35 -8.35 4.76 -3.21
N VAL A 36 -8.88 5.82 -3.83
CA VAL A 36 -8.69 6.16 -5.24
C VAL A 36 -7.20 6.17 -5.57
N GLY A 37 -6.67 5.04 -6.03
CA GLY A 37 -5.28 4.90 -6.46
C GLY A 37 -4.29 4.28 -5.46
N ALA A 38 -4.70 3.74 -4.31
CA ALA A 38 -3.81 2.85 -3.55
C ALA A 38 -3.91 1.44 -4.14
N LYS A 39 -2.80 0.91 -4.66
CA LYS A 39 -2.78 -0.45 -5.23
C LYS A 39 -2.11 -1.46 -4.29
N LYS A 40 -1.38 -0.96 -3.29
CA LYS A 40 -0.61 -1.78 -2.34
C LYS A 40 -0.72 -1.20 -0.94
N ILE A 41 -0.98 -2.08 0.01
CA ILE A 41 -1.17 -1.83 1.44
C ILE A 41 -0.13 -2.67 2.17
N LEU A 42 0.73 -2.03 2.94
CA LEU A 42 1.74 -2.70 3.75
C LEU A 42 1.27 -2.69 5.19
N ILE A 43 1.31 -3.87 5.83
CA ILE A 43 0.92 -4.01 7.22
C ILE A 43 2.16 -4.38 8.03
N TYR A 44 2.36 -3.64 9.12
CA TYR A 44 3.42 -3.87 10.10
C TYR A 44 2.81 -4.09 11.48
N ASN A 45 3.49 -4.84 12.33
CA ASN A 45 3.17 -4.92 13.74
C ASN A 45 3.55 -3.61 14.46
N GLN A 46 3.07 -3.43 15.68
CA GLN A 46 3.40 -2.28 16.54
C GLN A 46 4.90 -2.04 16.77
N SER A 47 5.72 -3.09 16.64
CA SER A 47 7.18 -3.03 16.78
C SER A 47 7.91 -2.71 15.47
N GLY A 48 7.17 -2.44 14.37
CA GLY A 48 7.73 -2.18 13.04
C GLY A 48 8.11 -3.43 12.24
N GLY A 49 7.78 -4.63 12.73
CA GLY A 49 7.97 -5.90 12.04
C GLY A 49 6.99 -6.05 10.88
N PHE A 50 7.50 -6.40 9.71
CA PHE A 50 6.69 -6.56 8.49
C PHE A 50 5.81 -7.80 8.56
N ILE A 51 4.51 -7.64 8.30
CA ILE A 51 3.53 -8.73 8.29
C ILE A 51 3.26 -9.18 6.85
N GLY A 52 3.03 -8.22 5.94
CA GLY A 52 2.72 -8.54 4.55
C GLY A 52 2.35 -7.33 3.69
N GLU A 53 2.31 -7.57 2.39
CA GLU A 53 1.82 -6.63 1.36
C GLU A 53 0.51 -7.19 0.79
N PHE A 54 -0.53 -6.35 0.76
CA PHE A 54 -1.89 -6.69 0.37
C PHE A 54 -2.43 -5.67 -0.64
N ASN A 55 -3.41 -6.04 -1.45
CA ASN A 55 -4.11 -5.14 -2.35
C ASN A 55 -5.45 -4.69 -1.74
N THR A 56 -6.11 -3.72 -2.36
CA THR A 56 -7.42 -3.20 -1.92
C THR A 56 -8.55 -4.22 -1.99
N THR A 57 -8.40 -5.29 -2.78
CA THR A 57 -9.36 -6.39 -2.84
C THR A 57 -9.10 -7.49 -1.81
N ASP A 58 -7.93 -7.45 -1.17
CA ASP A 58 -7.50 -8.55 -0.31
C ASP A 58 -8.12 -8.40 1.08
N THR A 59 -8.38 -9.55 1.70
CA THR A 59 -8.92 -9.64 3.05
C THR A 59 -7.81 -10.11 3.98
N VAL A 60 -7.60 -9.41 5.11
CA VAL A 60 -6.58 -9.77 6.10
C VAL A 60 -7.24 -10.14 7.42
N ASN A 61 -6.76 -11.22 8.04
CA ASN A 61 -7.13 -11.61 9.40
C ASN A 61 -6.03 -11.13 10.35
N LEU A 62 -6.35 -10.13 11.17
CA LEU A 62 -5.46 -9.56 12.17
C LEU A 62 -5.98 -9.89 13.57
N ASN A 63 -5.09 -9.97 14.56
CA ASN A 63 -5.51 -10.25 15.93
C ASN A 63 -6.17 -9.00 16.55
N ASN A 64 -7.34 -9.14 17.18
CA ASN A 64 -8.07 -8.00 17.75
C ASN A 64 -7.37 -7.33 18.93
N THR A 65 -6.41 -8.01 19.57
CA THR A 65 -5.71 -7.48 20.75
C THR A 65 -4.46 -6.71 20.40
N ASP A 66 -4.00 -6.76 19.15
CA ASP A 66 -2.72 -6.21 18.73
C ASP A 66 -2.92 -4.91 17.94
N SER A 67 -1.97 -3.98 18.09
CA SER A 67 -1.92 -2.76 17.30
C SER A 67 -1.11 -2.97 16.02
N TYR A 68 -1.60 -2.43 14.90
CA TYR A 68 -0.98 -2.55 13.59
C TYR A 68 -0.78 -1.19 12.94
N ILE A 69 0.30 -1.06 12.19
CA ILE A 69 0.61 0.11 11.38
C ILE A 69 0.29 -0.25 9.93
N ILE A 70 -0.66 0.47 9.34
CA ILE A 70 -1.09 0.27 7.95
C ILE A 70 -0.55 1.42 7.11
N VAL A 71 0.24 1.10 6.10
CA VAL A 71 0.86 2.07 5.19
C VAL A 71 0.30 1.88 3.80
N PHE A 72 -0.30 2.94 3.24
CA PHE A 72 -0.82 2.95 1.89
C PHE A 72 0.26 3.43 0.92
N LYS A 73 0.63 2.60 -0.06
CA LYS A 73 1.51 3.03 -1.15
C LYS A 73 0.70 3.62 -2.30
N PRO A 74 0.88 4.90 -2.64
CA PRO A 74 0.19 5.52 -3.77
C PRO A 74 0.70 4.90 -5.08
N SER A 75 -0.20 4.29 -5.85
CA SER A 75 0.16 3.61 -7.11
C SER A 75 0.46 4.58 -8.25
N VAL A 76 -0.08 5.79 -8.16
CA VAL A 76 0.07 6.82 -9.19
C VAL A 76 1.53 7.30 -9.25
N GLN A 77 2.17 7.50 -8.10
CA GLN A 77 3.54 8.04 -8.05
C GLN A 77 4.57 7.07 -8.63
N GLU A 78 4.52 5.77 -8.32
CA GLU A 78 5.43 4.78 -8.94
C GLU A 78 5.32 4.76 -10.47
N ALA A 79 4.11 4.96 -11.02
CA ALA A 79 3.93 5.01 -12.47
C ALA A 79 4.55 6.28 -13.11
N TYR A 80 4.46 7.43 -12.43
CA TYR A 80 5.09 8.67 -12.90
C TYR A 80 6.62 8.61 -12.86
N PHE A 81 7.21 7.91 -11.88
CA PHE A 81 8.67 7.77 -11.77
C PHE A 81 9.25 6.68 -12.67
N LYS A 82 8.46 5.69 -13.08
CA LYS A 82 8.92 4.59 -13.95
C LYS A 82 9.02 4.99 -15.42
N ASP A 83 8.09 5.80 -15.91
CA ASP A 83 8.10 6.32 -17.29
C ASP A 83 7.58 7.77 -17.35
N PRO A 84 8.41 8.74 -16.96
CA PRO A 84 8.00 10.14 -16.89
C PRO A 84 7.66 10.70 -18.27
N LEU A 85 8.41 10.30 -19.32
CA LEU A 85 8.20 10.80 -20.68
C LEU A 85 6.95 10.19 -21.32
N GLY A 86 6.73 8.88 -21.17
CA GLY A 86 5.52 8.21 -21.66
C GLY A 86 4.27 8.80 -21.03
N ARG A 87 4.27 9.04 -19.71
CA ARG A 87 3.10 9.58 -19.01
C ARG A 87 2.84 11.05 -19.29
N MET A 88 3.87 11.87 -19.48
CA MET A 88 3.69 13.24 -19.96
C MET A 88 3.07 13.27 -21.36
N THR A 89 3.48 12.36 -22.25
CA THR A 89 2.88 12.27 -23.59
C THR A 89 1.46 11.73 -23.57
N GLU A 90 1.12 10.79 -22.69
CA GLU A 90 -0.25 10.32 -22.47
C GLU A 90 -1.14 11.44 -21.90
N PHE A 91 -0.65 12.19 -20.90
CA PHE A 91 -1.37 13.34 -20.35
C PHE A 91 -1.60 14.43 -21.40
N ALA A 92 -0.57 14.74 -22.20
CA ALA A 92 -0.68 15.69 -23.30
C ALA A 92 -1.66 15.20 -24.38
N LYS A 93 -1.64 13.91 -24.74
CA LYS A 93 -2.59 13.34 -25.71
C LYS A 93 -4.04 13.32 -25.19
N ALA A 94 -4.24 13.13 -23.89
CA ALA A 94 -5.56 13.06 -23.28
C ALA A 94 -6.20 14.44 -23.06
N ASN A 95 -5.39 15.48 -22.79
CA ASN A 95 -5.89 16.80 -22.38
C ASN A 95 -5.62 17.91 -23.40
N LEU A 96 -4.70 17.71 -24.35
CA LEU A 96 -4.39 18.70 -25.38
C LEU A 96 -4.85 18.19 -26.75
N PRO A 97 -5.44 19.07 -27.58
CA PRO A 97 -5.68 18.75 -28.97
C PRO A 97 -4.38 18.32 -29.65
N VAL A 98 -4.43 17.27 -30.47
CA VAL A 98 -3.25 16.69 -31.16
C VAL A 98 -2.42 17.77 -31.86
N ILE A 99 -3.06 18.83 -32.36
CA ILE A 99 -2.41 19.96 -33.03
C ILE A 99 -1.47 20.75 -32.10
N MET A 100 -1.82 20.92 -30.82
CA MET A 100 -0.95 21.61 -29.84
C MET A 100 0.30 20.79 -29.52
N VAL A 101 0.17 19.46 -29.44
CA VAL A 101 1.32 18.56 -29.23
C VAL A 101 2.30 18.65 -30.41
N PHE A 102 1.78 18.65 -31.64
CA PHE A 102 2.59 18.85 -32.85
C PHE A 102 3.25 20.23 -32.92
N MET A 103 2.54 21.30 -32.56
CA MET A 103 3.11 22.65 -32.52
C MET A 103 4.24 22.76 -31.49
N GLY A 104 4.08 22.17 -30.30
CA GLY A 104 5.14 22.11 -29.29
C GLY A 104 6.38 21.37 -29.77
N TYR A 105 6.20 20.26 -30.47
CA TYR A 105 7.32 19.51 -31.06
C TYR A 105 8.06 20.33 -32.13
N ILE A 106 7.34 21.00 -33.03
CA ILE A 106 7.94 21.87 -34.06
C ILE A 106 8.71 23.03 -33.40
N ALA A 107 8.12 23.67 -32.39
CA ALA A 107 8.77 24.76 -31.66
C ALA A 107 10.05 24.30 -30.96
N PHE A 108 10.05 23.09 -30.39
CA PHE A 108 11.22 22.49 -29.76
C PHE A 108 12.35 22.24 -30.76
N VAL A 109 12.04 21.62 -31.91
CA VAL A 109 13.04 21.33 -32.96
C VAL A 109 13.63 22.63 -33.52
N VAL A 110 12.78 23.62 -33.83
CA VAL A 110 13.24 24.93 -34.32
C VAL A 110 14.08 25.65 -33.27
N GLY A 111 13.67 25.61 -32.00
CA GLY A 111 14.42 26.18 -30.88
C GLY A 111 15.82 25.55 -30.74
N MET A 112 15.92 24.23 -30.82
CA MET A 112 17.20 23.51 -30.78
C MET A 112 18.12 23.91 -31.93
N VAL A 113 17.60 24.02 -33.17
CA VAL A 113 18.39 24.47 -34.33
C VAL A 113 18.89 25.90 -34.15
N ILE A 114 18.07 26.81 -33.61
CA ILE A 114 18.48 28.19 -33.34
C ILE A 114 19.55 28.25 -32.25
N ILE A 115 19.42 27.46 -31.18
CA ILE A 115 20.41 27.42 -30.09
C ILE A 115 21.74 26.89 -30.62
N VAL A 116 21.73 25.78 -31.35
CA VAL A 116 22.94 25.15 -31.91
C VAL A 116 23.62 26.07 -32.93
N SER A 117 22.86 26.68 -33.84
CA SER A 117 23.42 27.63 -34.82
C SER A 117 24.01 28.88 -34.19
N ARG A 118 23.54 29.28 -33.00
CA ARG A 118 24.14 30.37 -32.21
C ARG A 118 25.33 29.92 -31.36
N ALA A 119 25.37 28.66 -30.93
CA ALA A 119 26.49 28.11 -30.14
C ALA A 119 27.73 27.77 -30.99
N ILE A 120 27.54 27.54 -32.30
CA ILE A 120 28.62 27.24 -33.25
C ILE A 120 29.24 28.52 -33.87
N LYS A 121 28.59 29.67 -33.68
CA LYS A 121 29.09 30.98 -34.10
C LYS A 121 29.93 31.64 -33.01
#